data_AF-A0A8B7DZ50-F1
#
_entry.id   AF-A0A8B7DZ50-F1
#
_cell.length_a   1.000
_cell.length_b   1.000
_cell.length_c   1.000
_cell.angle_alpha   90.00
_cell.angle_beta   90.00
_cell.angle_gamma   90.00
#
_symmetry.space_group_name_H-M   'P 1'
#
loop_
_entity.id
_entity.type
_entity.pdbx_description
1 polymer ?
#
loop_
_entity_poly.entity_id
_entity_poly.type
_entity_poly.pdbx_seq_one_letter_code
_entity_poly.pdbx_strand_id
1 'polypeptide(L)'
;MTLIVMSVNKILMRAILNIVLFYLDLSRVSAKLKKFYVEYYGKISELRPLLKAPANVDLMDKFVDLCIVDAHNAQMDVACSVERKKFLEKQTSYTPIPYSELFKKEKSVILVSGIAGIGKTWLLRKCLLDWSNDLIWKNVELVFYLECRRINQYENISSIYDLLSVFYKDIISNFNISIDAALFIIDGLDEFKYFNELSNPRLKFSHPIVNVLAETQNYKHLIAGRVYAIDQYQSIYTDQSDKLTIQIMGFNETGIMNYVENHVAEEIKEIVKATLKESPIAKAMASVPFYLSSMCKIITDSKEISTRSFLTMTDL
;
A
#
# COMPACT_ATOMS: atom_id res chain seq x y z
N MET A 1 -31.52 14.31 48.22
CA MET A 1 -31.08 13.07 47.53
C MET A 1 -31.65 12.96 46.11
N THR A 2 -32.95 13.17 45.89
CA THR A 2 -33.64 13.03 44.59
C THR A 2 -33.14 13.98 43.49
N LEU A 3 -32.84 15.25 43.80
CA LEU A 3 -32.31 16.23 42.85
C LEU A 3 -30.88 15.92 42.36
N ILE A 4 -30.04 15.33 43.23
CA ILE A 4 -28.68 14.92 42.88
C ILE A 4 -28.74 13.70 41.94
N VAL A 5 -29.60 12.72 42.23
CA VAL A 5 -29.82 11.56 41.35
C VAL A 5 -30.37 11.98 39.98
N MET A 6 -31.32 12.92 39.92
CA MET A 6 -31.83 13.45 38.65
C MET A 6 -30.78 14.25 37.85
N SER A 7 -29.90 15.00 38.54
CA SER A 7 -28.80 15.74 37.92
C SER A 7 -27.73 14.78 37.35
N VAL A 8 -27.33 13.79 38.13
CA VAL A 8 -26.39 12.73 37.71
C VAL A 8 -26.95 11.94 36.53
N ASN A 9 -28.25 11.60 36.53
CA ASN A 9 -28.91 10.92 35.42
C ASN A 9 -28.95 11.77 34.13
N LYS A 10 -29.10 13.11 34.23
CA LYS A 10 -29.02 14.00 33.06
C LYS A 10 -27.61 14.11 32.48
N ILE A 11 -26.59 14.15 33.32
CA ILE A 11 -25.19 14.18 32.89
C ILE A 11 -24.83 12.84 32.21
N LEU A 12 -25.21 11.72 32.82
CA LEU A 12 -24.99 10.39 32.27
C LEU A 12 -25.72 10.19 30.93
N MET A 13 -26.98 10.60 30.82
CA MET A 13 -27.72 10.57 29.55
C MET A 13 -27.07 11.43 28.45
N ARG A 14 -26.56 12.62 28.78
CA ARG A 14 -25.83 13.46 27.81
C ARG A 14 -24.52 12.82 27.38
N ALA A 15 -23.77 12.22 28.30
CA ALA A 15 -22.55 11.50 27.98
C ALA A 15 -22.83 10.30 27.05
N ILE A 16 -23.86 9.49 27.36
CA ILE A 16 -24.30 8.37 26.53
C ILE A 16 -24.74 8.86 25.15
N LEU A 17 -25.53 9.94 25.08
CA LEU A 17 -25.98 10.50 23.80
C LEU A 17 -24.80 10.98 22.94
N ASN A 18 -23.81 11.65 23.54
CA ASN A 18 -22.61 12.09 22.83
C ASN A 18 -21.77 10.91 22.32
N ILE A 19 -21.64 9.84 23.13
CA ILE A 19 -20.96 8.61 22.71
C ILE A 19 -21.70 7.96 21.54
N VAL A 20 -23.02 7.83 21.61
CA VAL A 20 -23.85 7.25 20.55
C VAL A 20 -23.75 8.09 19.27
N LEU A 21 -23.82 9.43 19.37
CA LEU A 21 -23.66 10.33 18.23
C LEU A 21 -22.27 10.19 17.59
N PHE A 22 -21.22 10.09 18.41
CA PHE A 22 -19.86 9.85 17.94
C PHE A 22 -19.75 8.53 17.13
N TYR A 23 -20.27 7.42 17.67
CA TYR A 23 -20.26 6.13 16.97
C TYR A 23 -21.11 6.12 15.69
N LEU A 24 -22.25 6.82 15.68
CA LEU A 24 -23.08 6.98 14.48
C LEU A 24 -22.36 7.77 13.39
N ASP A 25 -21.66 8.85 13.76
CA ASP A 25 -20.85 9.62 12.82
C ASP A 25 -19.67 8.81 12.27
N LEU A 26 -19.01 8.05 13.13
CA LEU A 26 -17.88 7.17 12.80
C LEU A 26 -18.30 6.06 11.83
N SER A 27 -19.42 5.37 12.08
CA SER A 27 -19.97 4.37 11.16
C SER A 27 -20.34 4.98 9.79
N ARG A 28 -20.92 6.18 9.79
CA ARG A 28 -21.26 6.90 8.55
C ARG A 28 -20.01 7.27 7.74
N VAL A 29 -18.96 7.79 8.40
CA VAL A 29 -17.69 8.13 7.74
C VAL A 29 -17.01 6.87 7.23
N SER A 30 -16.99 5.78 8.02
CA SER A 30 -16.47 4.48 7.60
C SER A 30 -17.14 3.98 6.32
N ALA A 31 -18.48 3.95 6.29
CA ALA A 31 -19.22 3.53 5.11
C ALA A 31 -18.92 4.39 3.87
N LYS A 32 -18.76 5.71 4.03
CA LYS A 32 -18.36 6.61 2.96
C LYS A 32 -16.93 6.34 2.46
N LEU A 33 -15.97 6.09 3.35
CA LEU A 33 -14.59 5.75 2.99
C LEU A 33 -14.54 4.42 2.23
N LYS A 34 -15.21 3.38 2.74
CA LYS A 34 -15.29 2.08 2.08
C LYS A 34 -15.86 2.21 0.66
N LYS A 35 -16.98 2.94 0.53
CA LYS A 35 -17.58 3.23 -0.78
C LYS A 35 -16.60 3.99 -1.69
N PHE A 36 -15.92 5.01 -1.18
CA PHE A 36 -14.93 5.77 -1.92
C PHE A 36 -13.82 4.88 -2.48
N TYR A 37 -13.23 3.99 -1.67
CA TYR A 37 -12.17 3.11 -2.15
C TYR A 37 -12.66 2.09 -3.18
N VAL A 38 -13.85 1.53 -2.99
CA VAL A 38 -14.46 0.64 -4.00
C VAL A 38 -14.70 1.37 -5.32
N GLU A 39 -15.19 2.61 -5.28
CA GLU A 39 -15.43 3.39 -6.50
C GLU A 39 -14.12 3.84 -7.18
N TYR A 40 -13.13 4.28 -6.39
CA TYR A 40 -11.89 4.86 -6.90
C TYR A 40 -10.85 3.82 -7.30
N TYR A 41 -10.75 2.72 -6.55
CA TYR A 41 -9.78 1.65 -6.81
C TYR A 41 -10.41 0.37 -7.37
N GLY A 42 -11.71 0.13 -7.20
CA GLY A 42 -12.36 -1.08 -7.73
C GLY A 42 -12.46 -1.12 -9.26
N LYS A 43 -12.26 0.03 -9.93
CA LYS A 43 -12.16 0.12 -11.39
C LYS A 43 -10.80 0.71 -11.77
N ILE A 44 -9.92 -0.11 -12.35
CA ILE A 44 -8.65 0.37 -12.87
C ILE A 44 -8.78 0.75 -14.35
N SER A 45 -8.67 2.06 -14.62
CA SER A 45 -8.01 2.56 -15.84
C SER A 45 -6.56 2.87 -15.49
N GLU A 46 -5.75 1.83 -15.30
CA GLU A 46 -4.29 1.97 -15.27
C GLU A 46 -3.88 2.69 -16.54
N LEU A 47 -2.82 3.51 -16.46
CA LEU A 47 -2.22 4.25 -17.57
C LEU A 47 -2.14 3.41 -18.85
N ARG A 48 -3.25 3.40 -19.60
CA ARG A 48 -3.36 2.94 -20.97
C ARG A 48 -3.00 4.15 -21.83
N PRO A 49 -1.93 4.12 -22.62
CA PRO A 49 -1.98 4.78 -23.90
C PRO A 49 -3.03 4.01 -24.71
N LEU A 50 -4.24 4.58 -24.77
CA LEU A 50 -5.33 4.32 -25.73
C LEU A 50 -5.51 2.87 -26.20
N LEU A 51 -6.32 2.09 -25.47
CA LEU A 51 -7.08 0.99 -26.09
C LEU A 51 -8.57 1.30 -25.96
N LYS A 52 -9.21 1.40 -27.13
CA LYS A 52 -10.64 1.62 -27.32
C LYS A 52 -11.43 0.57 -26.53
N ALA A 53 -12.47 1.05 -25.83
CA ALA A 53 -13.44 0.35 -24.99
C ALA A 53 -13.03 0.09 -23.51
N PRO A 54 -13.77 0.68 -22.55
CA PRO A 54 -13.66 0.35 -21.14
C PRO A 54 -14.39 -0.97 -20.88
N ALA A 55 -13.64 -2.06 -20.72
CA ALA A 55 -14.17 -3.23 -20.05
C ALA A 55 -14.16 -2.94 -18.54
N ASN A 56 -15.34 -2.77 -17.94
CA ASN A 56 -15.50 -2.76 -16.49
C ASN A 56 -15.07 -4.14 -15.97
N VAL A 57 -13.83 -4.28 -15.51
CA VAL A 57 -13.37 -5.50 -14.84
C VAL A 57 -13.11 -5.14 -13.39
N ASP A 58 -13.69 -5.89 -12.47
CA ASP A 58 -13.47 -5.76 -11.03
C ASP A 58 -11.98 -5.96 -10.75
N LEU A 59 -11.36 -5.01 -10.04
CA LEU A 59 -9.95 -5.11 -9.68
C LEU A 59 -9.69 -6.35 -8.80
N MET A 60 -10.67 -6.78 -8.01
CA MET A 60 -10.52 -7.89 -7.07
C MET A 60 -10.14 -9.20 -7.77
N ASP A 61 -10.76 -9.48 -8.92
CA ASP A 61 -10.52 -10.70 -9.71
C ASP A 61 -9.18 -10.69 -10.45
N LYS A 62 -8.48 -9.54 -10.42
CA LYS A 62 -7.24 -9.29 -11.14
C LYS A 62 -6.02 -9.22 -10.25
N PHE A 63 -6.17 -9.28 -8.92
CA PHE A 63 -5.02 -9.34 -8.03
C PHE A 63 -4.27 -10.65 -8.21
N VAL A 64 -3.03 -10.53 -8.65
CA VAL A 64 -2.06 -11.61 -8.58
C VAL A 64 -1.31 -11.47 -7.26
N ASP A 65 -1.23 -12.57 -6.51
CA ASP A 65 -0.55 -12.59 -5.22
C ASP A 65 0.94 -12.25 -5.37
N LEU A 66 1.39 -11.35 -4.50
CA LEU A 66 2.80 -11.00 -4.38
C LEU A 66 3.48 -11.94 -3.39
N CYS A 67 4.72 -12.32 -3.69
CA CYS A 67 5.62 -12.94 -2.75
C CYS A 67 6.06 -11.91 -1.71
N ILE A 68 5.68 -12.15 -0.46
CA ILE A 68 5.92 -11.27 0.68
C ILE A 68 6.72 -12.07 1.70
N VAL A 69 7.76 -11.48 2.27
CA VAL A 69 8.65 -12.16 3.23
C VAL A 69 8.89 -11.29 4.46
N ASP A 70 9.33 -11.91 5.56
CA ASP A 70 9.78 -11.17 6.74
C ASP A 70 11.04 -10.35 6.39
N ALA A 71 11.01 -9.05 6.66
CA ALA A 71 12.09 -8.15 6.30
C ALA A 71 13.36 -8.38 7.13
N HIS A 72 13.28 -8.85 8.38
CA HIS A 72 14.49 -9.14 9.18
C HIS A 72 15.35 -10.21 8.51
N ASN A 73 14.74 -11.17 7.82
CA ASN A 73 15.46 -12.20 7.07
C ASN A 73 15.96 -11.69 5.71
N ALA A 74 15.33 -10.65 5.16
CA ALA A 74 15.63 -10.11 3.83
C ALA A 74 16.53 -8.85 3.83
N GLN A 75 16.66 -8.15 4.97
CA GLN A 75 17.24 -6.80 5.12
C GLN A 75 18.73 -6.66 4.78
N MET A 76 19.42 -7.73 4.37
CA MET A 76 20.86 -7.65 4.07
C MET A 76 21.23 -7.27 2.63
N ASP A 77 20.34 -7.15 1.64
CA ASP A 77 20.82 -7.32 0.25
C ASP A 77 20.14 -6.57 -0.90
N VAL A 78 19.89 -5.26 -0.81
CA VAL A 78 19.59 -4.45 -2.03
C VAL A 78 20.17 -3.02 -2.02
N ALA A 79 21.30 -2.80 -1.34
CA ALA A 79 22.08 -1.56 -1.53
C ALA A 79 23.08 -1.66 -2.70
N CYS A 80 23.24 -2.82 -3.34
CA CYS A 80 24.20 -2.98 -4.44
C CYS A 80 23.54 -3.52 -5.70
N SER A 81 23.60 -2.72 -6.75
CA SER A 81 23.16 -2.93 -8.13
C SER A 81 23.80 -4.13 -8.85
N VAL A 82 24.52 -5.02 -8.16
CA VAL A 82 25.56 -5.84 -8.80
C VAL A 82 25.15 -7.27 -9.11
N GLU A 83 24.14 -7.90 -8.47
CA GLU A 83 23.81 -9.31 -8.80
C GLU A 83 22.30 -9.61 -8.85
N ARG A 84 21.64 -9.12 -9.90
CA ARG A 84 20.22 -9.43 -10.22
C ARG A 84 19.95 -10.94 -10.41
N LYS A 85 20.93 -11.74 -10.86
CA LYS A 85 20.83 -13.21 -10.95
C LYS A 85 20.57 -13.86 -9.58
N LYS A 86 21.14 -13.29 -8.50
CA LYS A 86 20.94 -13.79 -7.14
C LYS A 86 19.57 -13.40 -6.56
N PHE A 87 18.85 -12.45 -7.15
CA PHE A 87 17.53 -12.02 -6.63
C PHE A 87 16.49 -13.14 -6.74
N LEU A 88 16.42 -13.83 -7.88
CA LEU A 88 15.53 -14.99 -8.08
C LEU A 88 15.92 -16.18 -7.19
N GLU A 89 17.22 -16.50 -7.11
CA GLU A 89 17.72 -17.60 -6.27
C GLU A 89 17.48 -17.33 -4.78
N LYS A 90 17.49 -16.05 -4.36
CA LYS A 90 17.15 -15.65 -3.00
C LYS A 90 15.64 -15.63 -2.75
N GLN A 91 14.82 -15.31 -3.75
CA GLN A 91 13.35 -15.41 -3.61
C GLN A 91 12.92 -16.82 -3.20
N THR A 92 13.55 -17.86 -3.76
CA THR A 92 13.25 -19.25 -3.44
C THR A 92 13.83 -19.71 -2.10
N SER A 93 14.78 -18.97 -1.51
CA SER A 93 15.35 -19.30 -0.20
C SER A 93 14.52 -18.76 0.97
N TYR A 94 13.63 -17.80 0.73
CA TYR A 94 12.72 -17.28 1.75
C TYR A 94 11.42 -18.05 1.80
N THR A 95 10.86 -18.18 3.00
CA THR A 95 9.49 -18.69 3.18
C THR A 95 8.51 -17.55 2.99
N PRO A 96 7.64 -17.57 1.97
CA PRO A 96 6.65 -16.52 1.78
C PRO A 96 5.62 -16.51 2.90
N ILE A 97 5.23 -15.32 3.32
CA ILE A 97 4.11 -15.08 4.22
C ILE A 97 2.86 -14.93 3.35
N PRO A 98 1.85 -15.82 3.48
CA PRO A 98 0.61 -15.68 2.74
C PRO A 98 -0.10 -14.38 3.11
N TYR A 99 -0.75 -13.73 2.13
CA TYR A 99 -1.49 -12.48 2.36
C TYR A 99 -2.52 -12.61 3.49
N SER A 100 -3.22 -13.75 3.55
CA SER A 100 -4.21 -14.06 4.60
C SER A 100 -3.62 -14.08 6.01
N GLU A 101 -2.31 -14.30 6.16
CA GLU A 101 -1.64 -14.33 7.48
C GLU A 101 -1.18 -12.95 7.94
N LEU A 102 -0.95 -12.00 7.02
CA LEU A 102 -0.37 -10.68 7.34
C LEU A 102 -1.16 -9.90 8.37
N PHE A 103 -2.48 -10.10 8.39
CA PHE A 103 -3.40 -9.34 9.24
C PHE A 103 -4.09 -10.20 10.31
N LYS A 104 -3.67 -11.46 10.50
CA LYS A 104 -4.23 -12.31 11.58
C LYS A 104 -3.77 -11.87 12.95
N LYS A 105 -2.51 -11.45 13.07
CA LYS A 105 -1.98 -10.83 14.28
C LYS A 105 -2.12 -9.34 14.10
N GLU A 106 -2.95 -8.73 14.95
CA GLU A 106 -3.09 -7.29 14.96
C GLU A 106 -1.77 -6.66 15.40
N LYS A 107 -1.25 -5.77 14.55
CA LYS A 107 -0.04 -4.98 14.76
C LYS A 107 -0.40 -3.53 14.58
N SER A 108 0.06 -2.67 15.48
CA SER A 108 -0.20 -1.23 15.33
C SER A 108 0.68 -0.61 14.25
N VAL A 109 1.85 -1.21 13.97
CA VAL A 109 2.79 -0.71 12.96
C VAL A 109 3.10 -1.79 11.93
N ILE A 110 2.83 -1.50 10.66
CA ILE A 110 3.19 -2.36 9.53
C ILE A 110 4.11 -1.60 8.58
N LEU A 111 5.30 -2.12 8.33
CA LEU A 111 6.28 -1.51 7.43
C LEU A 111 6.44 -2.38 6.19
N VAL A 112 6.27 -1.79 5.01
CA VAL A 112 6.29 -2.50 3.72
C VAL A 112 7.42 -1.96 2.87
N SER A 113 8.47 -2.77 2.68
CA SER A 113 9.63 -2.41 1.89
C SER A 113 9.66 -3.13 0.54
N GLY A 114 10.44 -2.58 -0.41
CA GLY A 114 10.71 -3.24 -1.68
C GLY A 114 11.20 -2.27 -2.75
N ILE A 115 11.71 -2.80 -3.87
CA ILE A 115 12.24 -1.97 -4.96
C ILE A 115 11.13 -1.23 -5.74
N ALA A 116 11.52 -0.32 -6.64
CA ALA A 116 10.57 0.37 -7.51
C ALA A 116 9.85 -0.63 -8.45
N GLY A 117 8.57 -0.40 -8.71
CA GLY A 117 7.75 -1.25 -9.61
C GLY A 117 7.40 -2.64 -9.06
N ILE A 118 7.81 -2.98 -7.83
CA ILE A 118 7.64 -4.34 -7.26
C ILE A 118 6.20 -4.68 -6.82
N GLY A 119 5.31 -3.69 -6.77
CA GLY A 119 3.91 -3.88 -6.36
C GLY A 119 3.53 -3.38 -4.96
N LYS A 120 4.30 -2.45 -4.34
CA LYS A 120 3.94 -1.85 -3.04
C LYS A 120 2.56 -1.18 -3.07
N THR A 121 2.38 -0.16 -3.92
CA THR A 121 1.08 0.51 -4.10
C THR A 121 -0.04 -0.44 -4.50
N TRP A 122 0.27 -1.48 -5.29
CA TRP A 122 -0.68 -2.52 -5.68
C TRP A 122 -1.19 -3.28 -4.44
N LEU A 123 -0.29 -3.72 -3.55
CA LEU A 123 -0.66 -4.35 -2.28
C LEU A 123 -1.53 -3.43 -1.41
N LEU A 124 -1.17 -2.15 -1.28
CA LEU A 124 -1.93 -1.22 -0.45
C LEU A 124 -3.35 -1.00 -0.97
N ARG A 125 -3.52 -0.88 -2.29
CA ARG A 125 -4.84 -0.78 -2.92
C ARG A 125 -5.67 -2.05 -2.70
N LYS A 126 -5.04 -3.23 -2.76
CA LYS A 126 -5.71 -4.48 -2.36
C LYS A 126 -6.21 -4.40 -0.93
N CYS A 127 -5.37 -3.97 0.00
CA CYS A 127 -5.76 -3.83 1.40
C CYS A 127 -6.93 -2.85 1.60
N LEU A 128 -6.95 -1.73 0.87
CA LEU A 128 -8.07 -0.78 0.92
C LEU A 128 -9.38 -1.40 0.46
N LEU A 129 -9.35 -2.18 -0.63
CA LEU A 129 -10.53 -2.88 -1.13
C LEU A 129 -10.96 -4.03 -0.21
N ASP A 130 -10.01 -4.82 0.30
CA ASP A 130 -10.29 -5.91 1.22
C ASP A 130 -10.85 -5.38 2.56
N TRP A 131 -10.35 -4.25 3.07
CA TRP A 131 -10.94 -3.55 4.21
C TRP A 131 -12.34 -3.02 3.90
N SER A 132 -12.54 -2.49 2.69
CA SER A 132 -13.85 -2.00 2.26
C SER A 132 -14.91 -3.09 2.15
N ASN A 133 -14.48 -4.34 1.96
CA ASN A 133 -15.34 -5.54 1.93
C ASN A 133 -15.28 -6.35 3.24
N ASP A 134 -14.78 -5.77 4.34
CA ASP A 134 -14.72 -6.40 5.66
C ASP A 134 -13.91 -7.71 5.71
N LEU A 135 -12.92 -7.86 4.83
CA LEU A 135 -12.06 -9.05 4.78
C LEU A 135 -10.86 -8.95 5.72
N ILE A 136 -10.33 -7.74 5.92
CA ILE A 136 -9.17 -7.46 6.79
C ILE A 136 -9.47 -6.29 7.74
N TRP A 137 -8.65 -6.14 8.80
CA TRP A 137 -8.73 -5.04 9.77
C TRP A 137 -10.14 -4.77 10.30
N LYS A 138 -10.87 -5.84 10.65
CA LYS A 138 -12.27 -5.75 11.10
C LYS A 138 -12.47 -4.90 12.36
N ASN A 139 -11.42 -4.68 13.13
CA ASN A 139 -11.40 -3.84 14.32
C ASN A 139 -10.93 -2.40 14.07
N VAL A 140 -10.69 -2.03 12.81
CA VAL A 140 -10.31 -0.67 12.40
C VAL A 140 -11.50 -0.02 11.71
N GLU A 141 -12.02 1.04 12.31
CA GLU A 141 -13.23 1.72 11.84
C GLU A 141 -12.94 2.67 10.69
N LEU A 142 -11.76 3.28 10.64
CA LEU A 142 -11.36 4.26 9.63
C LEU A 142 -9.99 3.91 9.05
N VAL A 143 -9.87 3.93 7.72
CA VAL A 143 -8.58 3.79 7.03
C VAL A 143 -8.37 5.01 6.14
N PHE A 144 -7.27 5.72 6.34
CA PHE A 144 -6.87 6.88 5.54
C PHE A 144 -5.62 6.57 4.73
N TYR A 145 -5.74 6.55 3.41
CA TYR A 145 -4.64 6.40 2.47
C TYR A 145 -4.05 7.74 2.05
N LEU A 146 -2.75 7.94 2.25
CA LEU A 146 -2.03 9.17 1.98
C LEU A 146 -0.82 8.88 1.10
N GLU A 147 -0.84 9.39 -0.13
CA GLU A 147 0.27 9.29 -1.07
C GLU A 147 1.25 10.44 -0.84
N CYS A 148 2.50 10.15 -0.49
CA CYS A 148 3.53 11.17 -0.21
C CYS A 148 3.75 12.12 -1.40
N ARG A 149 3.67 11.62 -2.64
CA ARG A 149 3.75 12.46 -3.86
C ARG A 149 2.68 13.55 -3.89
N ARG A 150 1.48 13.24 -3.43
CA ARG A 150 0.37 14.19 -3.36
C ARG A 150 0.51 15.11 -2.15
N ILE A 151 0.96 14.59 -1.00
CA ILE A 151 1.25 15.38 0.21
C ILE A 151 2.24 16.51 -0.07
N ASN A 152 3.27 16.28 -0.91
CA ASN A 152 4.26 17.28 -1.28
C ASN A 152 3.66 18.56 -1.92
N GLN A 153 2.40 18.56 -2.35
CA GLN A 153 1.71 19.75 -2.88
C GLN A 153 1.17 20.66 -1.77
N TYR A 154 1.19 20.22 -0.50
CA TYR A 154 0.50 20.86 0.62
C TYR A 154 1.43 21.13 1.82
N GLU A 155 2.58 21.72 1.55
CA GLU A 155 3.68 21.91 2.52
C GLU A 155 3.31 22.80 3.72
N ASN A 156 2.31 23.67 3.55
CA ASN A 156 1.84 24.62 4.57
C ASN A 156 0.75 24.06 5.50
N ILE A 157 0.27 22.82 5.26
CA ILE A 157 -0.74 22.21 6.14
C ILE A 157 -0.10 21.87 7.49
N SER A 158 -0.76 22.31 8.56
CA SER A 158 -0.27 22.18 9.94
C SER A 158 -1.14 21.29 10.82
N SER A 159 -2.27 20.76 10.31
CA SER A 159 -3.12 19.83 11.05
C SER A 159 -3.49 18.59 10.24
N ILE A 160 -3.68 17.47 10.94
CA ILE A 160 -4.15 16.22 10.34
C ILE A 160 -5.54 16.37 9.73
N TYR A 161 -6.42 17.19 10.33
CA TYR A 161 -7.76 17.45 9.82
C TYR A 161 -7.74 18.21 8.50
N ASP A 162 -6.88 19.23 8.37
CA ASP A 162 -6.74 19.97 7.12
C ASP A 162 -6.20 19.05 6.02
N LEU A 163 -5.22 18.21 6.33
CA LEU A 163 -4.69 17.22 5.38
C LEU A 163 -5.78 16.27 4.92
N LEU A 164 -6.55 15.73 5.86
CA LEU A 164 -7.65 14.82 5.56
C LEU A 164 -8.79 15.50 4.81
N SER A 165 -9.07 16.79 5.05
CA SER A 165 -10.03 17.57 4.28
C SER A 165 -9.61 17.74 2.81
N VAL A 166 -8.31 17.80 2.54
CA VAL A 166 -7.78 17.84 1.17
C VAL A 166 -7.93 16.48 0.49
N PHE A 167 -7.66 15.39 1.20
CA PHE A 167 -7.74 14.05 0.65
C PHE A 167 -9.17 13.53 0.50
N TYR A 168 -10.09 13.95 1.38
CA TYR A 168 -11.41 13.35 1.59
C TYR A 168 -12.51 14.40 1.83
N LYS A 169 -12.44 15.55 1.15
CA LYS A 169 -13.29 16.73 1.35
C LYS A 169 -14.80 16.45 1.53
N ASP A 170 -15.35 15.50 0.77
CA ASP A 170 -16.79 15.18 0.77
C ASP A 170 -17.18 14.08 1.78
N ILE A 171 -16.17 13.48 2.41
CA ILE A 171 -16.32 12.37 3.36
C ILE A 171 -16.13 12.88 4.79
N ILE A 172 -15.15 13.76 5.01
CA ILE A 172 -14.76 14.25 6.33
C ILE A 172 -15.28 15.68 6.50
N SER A 173 -16.45 15.82 7.12
CA SER A 173 -17.02 17.11 7.52
C SER A 173 -17.34 17.07 9.02
N ASN A 174 -16.72 17.94 9.82
CA ASN A 174 -16.98 18.08 11.26
C ASN A 174 -16.90 16.75 12.03
N PHE A 175 -15.79 16.03 11.88
CA PHE A 175 -15.58 14.72 12.48
C PHE A 175 -14.32 14.73 13.36
N ASN A 176 -14.37 14.10 14.53
CA ASN A 176 -13.22 13.90 15.41
C ASN A 176 -12.68 12.47 15.24
N ILE A 177 -11.38 12.33 15.09
CA ILE A 177 -10.74 11.01 14.92
C ILE A 177 -10.31 10.52 16.30
N SER A 178 -10.80 9.34 16.71
CA SER A 178 -10.26 8.66 17.88
C SER A 178 -8.97 7.92 17.48
N ILE A 179 -7.98 7.95 18.36
CA ILE A 179 -6.67 7.32 18.17
C ILE A 179 -6.82 5.81 17.91
N ASP A 180 -7.71 5.15 18.65
CA ASP A 180 -7.89 3.69 18.59
C ASP A 180 -8.69 3.22 17.37
N ALA A 181 -9.35 4.14 16.65
CA ALA A 181 -10.30 3.84 15.59
C ALA A 181 -9.70 3.91 14.18
N ALA A 182 -8.51 4.52 14.02
CA ALA A 182 -7.97 4.88 12.71
C ALA A 182 -6.65 4.18 12.38
N LEU A 183 -6.51 3.80 11.11
CA LEU A 183 -5.28 3.35 10.47
C LEU A 183 -4.87 4.33 9.38
N PHE A 184 -3.63 4.84 9.46
CA PHE A 184 -3.04 5.65 8.41
C PHE A 184 -2.14 4.80 7.50
N ILE A 185 -2.43 4.79 6.21
CA ILE A 185 -1.57 4.17 5.20
C ILE A 185 -0.77 5.28 4.51
N ILE A 186 0.54 5.26 4.65
CA ILE A 186 1.46 6.20 3.99
C ILE A 186 2.15 5.48 2.85
N ASP A 187 1.87 5.88 1.60
CA ASP A 187 2.47 5.28 0.40
C ASP A 187 3.53 6.19 -0.21
N GLY A 188 4.69 5.59 -0.51
CA GLY A 188 5.82 6.27 -1.14
C GLY A 188 6.62 7.11 -0.14
N LEU A 189 6.93 6.58 1.05
CA LEU A 189 7.72 7.30 2.06
C LEU A 189 9.03 7.90 1.51
N ASP A 190 9.72 7.18 0.62
CA ASP A 190 10.93 7.64 -0.06
C ASP A 190 10.73 8.87 -0.98
N GLU A 191 9.48 9.20 -1.27
CA GLU A 191 9.07 10.28 -2.17
C GLU A 191 8.59 11.51 -1.40
N PHE A 192 8.49 11.44 -0.08
CA PHE A 192 8.17 12.59 0.75
C PHE A 192 9.33 13.58 0.73
N LYS A 193 9.06 14.82 0.30
CA LYS A 193 10.08 15.87 0.10
C LYS A 193 10.93 16.12 1.35
N TYR A 194 10.34 15.96 2.53
CA TYR A 194 10.96 16.22 3.82
C TYR A 194 11.25 14.93 4.61
N PHE A 195 11.43 13.81 3.93
CA PHE A 195 11.73 12.51 4.54
C PHE A 195 12.91 12.57 5.52
N ASN A 196 13.97 13.32 5.19
CA ASN A 196 15.13 13.46 6.08
C ASN A 196 14.78 14.14 7.41
N GLU A 197 13.86 15.12 7.42
CA GLU A 197 13.37 15.75 8.65
C GLU A 197 12.56 14.73 9.45
N LEU A 198 11.62 14.03 8.81
CA LEU A 198 10.77 13.02 9.45
C LEU A 198 11.58 11.87 10.06
N SER A 199 12.65 11.44 9.39
CA SER A 199 13.43 10.25 9.77
C SER A 199 14.55 10.53 10.78
N ASN A 200 14.75 11.78 11.18
CA ASN A 200 15.80 12.15 12.11
C ASN A 200 15.23 12.93 13.30
N PRO A 201 15.03 12.28 14.46
CA PRO A 201 14.43 12.93 15.63
C PRO A 201 15.28 14.07 16.23
N ARG A 202 16.51 14.26 15.76
CA ARG A 202 17.39 15.37 16.18
C ARG A 202 17.17 16.65 15.37
N LEU A 203 16.50 16.57 14.23
CA LEU A 203 16.20 17.75 13.41
C LEU A 203 14.96 18.44 13.94
N LYS A 204 15.00 19.77 14.01
CA LYS A 204 13.77 20.55 14.24
C LYS A 204 12.93 20.48 12.97
N PHE A 205 11.68 20.04 13.12
CA PHE A 205 10.71 20.07 12.05
C PHE A 205 10.47 21.52 11.63
N SER A 206 11.03 21.88 10.47
CA SER A 206 10.96 23.25 9.95
C SER A 206 9.69 23.46 9.14
N HIS A 207 9.13 22.36 8.62
CA HIS A 207 7.93 22.35 7.79
C HIS A 207 6.73 21.81 8.56
N PRO A 208 5.59 22.54 8.63
CA PRO A 208 4.40 22.10 9.37
C PRO A 208 3.89 20.73 8.95
N ILE A 209 3.99 20.39 7.66
CA ILE A 209 3.54 19.09 7.14
C ILE A 209 4.31 17.90 7.74
N VAL A 210 5.56 18.10 8.17
CA VAL A 210 6.35 17.06 8.84
C VAL A 210 5.74 16.74 10.21
N ASN A 211 5.28 17.76 10.94
CA ASN A 211 4.58 17.55 12.22
C ASN A 211 3.30 16.74 12.02
N VAL A 212 2.55 17.03 10.96
CA VAL A 212 1.31 16.30 10.63
C VAL A 212 1.60 14.83 10.35
N LEU A 213 2.63 14.52 9.55
CA LEU A 213 3.02 13.12 9.32
C LEU A 213 3.57 12.45 10.58
N ALA A 214 4.32 13.16 11.42
CA ALA A 214 4.76 12.64 12.72
C ALA A 214 3.56 12.35 13.64
N GLU A 215 2.50 13.17 13.62
CA GLU A 215 1.28 12.94 14.40
C GLU A 215 0.57 11.62 14.02
N THR A 216 0.65 11.19 12.75
CA THR A 216 0.06 9.91 12.31
C THR A 216 0.66 8.70 13.03
N GLN A 217 1.86 8.84 13.60
CA GLN A 217 2.54 7.76 14.35
C GLN A 217 1.85 7.43 15.68
N ASN A 218 1.01 8.34 16.18
CA ASN A 218 0.20 8.09 17.38
C ASN A 218 -0.95 7.12 17.12
N TYR A 219 -1.31 6.88 15.86
CA TYR A 219 -2.37 5.97 15.43
C TYR A 219 -1.76 4.65 14.94
N LYS A 220 -2.61 3.65 14.67
CA LYS A 220 -2.16 2.52 13.85
C LYS A 220 -1.69 3.06 12.50
N HIS A 221 -0.60 2.54 11.97
CA HIS A 221 -0.09 2.98 10.67
C HIS A 221 0.59 1.88 9.88
N LEU A 222 0.40 1.94 8.56
CA LEU A 222 1.09 1.13 7.58
C LEU A 222 1.90 2.05 6.68
N ILE A 223 3.21 1.86 6.60
CA ILE A 223 4.09 2.72 5.82
C ILE A 223 4.81 1.90 4.76
N ALA A 224 4.68 2.33 3.51
CA ALA A 224 5.33 1.69 2.38
C ALA A 224 6.38 2.61 1.74
N GLY A 225 7.52 2.02 1.38
CA GLY A 225 8.61 2.76 0.76
C GLY A 225 9.71 1.86 0.21
N ARG A 226 10.74 2.47 -0.35
CA ARG A 226 11.97 1.75 -0.70
C ARG A 226 12.66 1.18 0.52
N VAL A 227 13.47 0.13 0.30
CA VAL A 227 14.20 -0.59 1.35
C VAL A 227 14.97 0.37 2.27
N TYR A 228 15.76 1.29 1.70
CA TYR A 228 16.52 2.27 2.49
C TYR A 228 15.64 3.20 3.33
N ALA A 229 14.46 3.58 2.81
CA ALA A 229 13.60 4.54 3.50
C ALA A 229 12.90 3.88 4.68
N ILE A 230 12.43 2.64 4.49
CA ILE A 230 11.86 1.83 5.57
C ILE A 230 12.92 1.48 6.61
N ASP A 231 14.15 1.17 6.19
CA ASP A 231 15.27 0.89 7.11
C ASP A 231 15.64 2.10 7.99
N GLN A 232 15.69 3.29 7.41
CA GLN A 232 15.91 4.52 8.19
C GLN A 232 14.73 4.80 9.11
N TYR A 233 13.50 4.66 8.62
CA TYR A 233 12.30 4.93 9.40
C TYR A 233 12.13 3.97 10.58
N GLN A 234 12.40 2.66 10.39
CA GLN A 234 12.29 1.67 11.46
C GLN A 234 13.27 1.92 12.61
N SER A 235 14.41 2.57 12.34
CA SER A 235 15.44 2.84 13.34
C SER A 235 14.98 3.80 14.45
N ILE A 236 13.89 4.53 14.21
CA ILE A 236 13.28 5.46 15.15
C ILE A 236 12.45 4.72 16.21
N TYR A 237 12.00 3.49 15.92
CA TYR A 237 11.16 2.71 16.82
C TYR A 237 12.00 1.83 17.75
N THR A 238 11.83 2.02 19.05
CA THR A 238 12.53 1.25 20.09
C THR A 238 11.80 -0.03 20.48
N ASP A 239 10.47 -0.08 20.36
CA ASP A 239 9.67 -1.27 20.64
C ASP A 239 9.41 -2.09 19.36
N GLN A 240 9.88 -3.33 19.35
CA GLN A 240 9.74 -4.26 18.23
C GLN A 240 8.51 -5.18 18.38
N SER A 241 7.89 -5.23 19.56
CA SER A 241 6.87 -6.23 19.89
C SER A 241 5.53 -6.00 19.16
N ASP A 242 5.20 -4.76 18.83
CA ASP A 242 3.96 -4.36 18.14
C ASP A 242 4.15 -3.94 16.67
N LYS A 243 5.28 -4.37 16.09
CA LYS A 243 5.65 -4.05 14.70
C LYS A 243 5.72 -5.30 13.83
N LEU A 244 5.32 -5.17 12.57
CA LEU A 244 5.56 -6.14 11.51
C LEU A 244 6.28 -5.44 10.35
N THR A 245 7.48 -5.91 10.03
CA THR A 245 8.24 -5.41 8.87
C THR A 245 8.27 -6.50 7.80
N ILE A 246 7.69 -6.21 6.64
CA ILE A 246 7.67 -7.11 5.49
C ILE A 246 8.41 -6.51 4.30
N GLN A 247 8.92 -7.37 3.44
CA GLN A 247 9.51 -7.00 2.17
C GLN A 247 8.75 -7.68 1.03
N ILE A 248 8.33 -6.88 0.05
CA ILE A 248 7.73 -7.39 -1.18
C ILE A 248 8.85 -7.80 -2.12
N MET A 249 8.82 -9.06 -2.52
CA MET A 249 9.76 -9.65 -3.44
C MET A 249 9.24 -9.67 -4.89
N GLY A 250 7.96 -9.36 -5.13
CA GLY A 250 7.35 -9.35 -6.47
C GLY A 250 6.60 -10.64 -6.75
N PHE A 251 6.53 -11.09 -7.99
CA PHE A 251 5.94 -12.38 -8.34
C PHE A 251 6.95 -13.51 -8.20
N ASN A 252 6.49 -14.64 -7.64
CA ASN A 252 7.16 -15.93 -7.81
C ASN A 252 6.75 -16.56 -9.16
N GLU A 253 7.26 -17.75 -9.48
CA GLU A 253 6.95 -18.41 -10.76
C GLU A 253 5.44 -18.58 -10.99
N THR A 254 4.70 -19.00 -9.96
CA THR A 254 3.24 -19.15 -10.02
C THR A 254 2.55 -17.80 -10.25
N GLY A 255 2.99 -16.74 -9.57
CA GLY A 255 2.46 -15.38 -9.74
C GLY A 255 2.68 -14.85 -11.17
N ILE A 256 3.86 -15.09 -11.76
CA ILE A 256 4.14 -14.71 -13.15
C ILE A 256 3.14 -15.41 -14.08
N MET A 257 2.94 -16.72 -13.91
CA MET A 257 2.00 -17.49 -14.73
C MET A 257 0.56 -17.00 -14.56
N ASN A 258 0.10 -16.79 -13.32
CA ASN A 258 -1.22 -16.26 -13.02
C ASN A 258 -1.43 -14.86 -13.64
N TYR A 259 -0.40 -14.01 -13.62
CA TYR A 259 -0.47 -12.71 -14.29
C TYR A 259 -0.69 -12.87 -15.80
N VAL A 260 0.10 -13.73 -16.46
CA VAL A 260 -0.05 -13.98 -17.89
C VAL A 260 -1.45 -14.54 -18.20
N GLU A 261 -1.95 -15.47 -17.39
CA GLU A 261 -3.26 -16.07 -17.62
C GLU A 261 -4.43 -15.09 -17.45
N ASN A 262 -4.36 -14.20 -16.45
CA ASN A 262 -5.47 -13.34 -16.08
C ASN A 262 -5.46 -11.96 -16.79
N HIS A 263 -4.31 -11.52 -17.29
CA HIS A 263 -4.12 -10.16 -17.80
C HIS A 263 -3.69 -10.06 -19.26
N VAL A 264 -3.20 -11.15 -19.86
CA VAL A 264 -2.75 -11.17 -21.25
C VAL A 264 -3.81 -11.79 -22.15
N ALA A 265 -4.01 -11.23 -23.34
CA ALA A 265 -4.93 -11.77 -24.34
C ALA A 265 -4.52 -13.18 -24.77
N GLU A 266 -5.49 -14.07 -24.98
CA GLU A 266 -5.26 -15.51 -25.22
C GLU A 266 -4.27 -15.78 -26.37
N GLU A 267 -4.37 -15.02 -27.45
CA GLU A 267 -3.50 -15.09 -28.63
C GLU A 267 -2.03 -14.70 -28.37
N ILE A 268 -1.76 -13.96 -27.29
CA ILE A 268 -0.43 -13.46 -26.94
C ILE A 268 0.23 -14.30 -25.83
N LYS A 269 -0.55 -15.05 -25.03
CA LYS A 269 -0.07 -15.81 -23.87
C LYS A 269 1.09 -16.74 -24.20
N GLU A 270 0.98 -17.51 -25.27
CA GLU A 270 2.02 -18.48 -25.66
C GLU A 270 3.32 -17.80 -26.09
N ILE A 271 3.25 -16.63 -26.72
CA ILE A 271 4.43 -15.84 -27.10
C ILE A 271 5.16 -15.32 -25.86
N VAL A 272 4.41 -14.82 -24.87
CA VAL A 272 4.96 -14.37 -23.58
C VAL A 272 5.63 -15.55 -22.86
N LYS A 273 4.93 -16.69 -22.74
CA LYS A 273 5.47 -17.89 -22.08
C LYS A 273 6.75 -18.39 -22.77
N ALA A 274 6.77 -18.44 -24.10
CA ALA A 274 7.96 -18.82 -24.86
C ALA A 274 9.13 -17.86 -24.60
N THR A 275 8.88 -16.54 -24.63
CA THR A 275 9.89 -15.52 -24.37
C THR A 275 10.51 -15.67 -22.96
N LEU A 276 9.68 -15.89 -21.94
CA LEU A 276 10.14 -16.10 -20.56
C LEU A 276 10.89 -17.42 -20.39
N LYS A 277 10.56 -18.45 -21.17
CA LYS A 277 11.24 -19.74 -21.14
C LYS A 277 12.62 -19.67 -21.79
N GLU A 278 12.75 -18.92 -22.89
CA GLU A 278 13.98 -18.83 -23.68
C GLU A 278 15.01 -17.84 -23.09
N SER A 279 14.55 -16.81 -22.38
CA SER A 279 15.43 -15.80 -21.77
C SER A 279 15.39 -15.86 -20.24
N PRO A 280 16.45 -16.38 -19.59
CA PRO A 280 16.58 -16.32 -18.13
C PRO A 280 16.54 -14.90 -17.57
N ILE A 281 16.96 -13.91 -18.36
CA ILE A 281 16.93 -12.50 -17.98
C ILE A 281 15.50 -11.98 -17.98
N ALA A 282 14.72 -12.26 -19.04
CA ALA A 282 13.31 -11.89 -19.10
C ALA A 282 12.52 -12.55 -17.96
N LYS A 283 12.79 -13.83 -17.67
CA LYS A 283 12.22 -14.53 -16.52
C LYS A 283 12.55 -13.86 -15.19
N ALA A 284 13.79 -13.41 -15.00
CA ALA A 284 14.20 -12.66 -13.81
C ALA A 284 13.50 -11.31 -13.71
N MET A 285 13.40 -10.57 -14.82
CA MET A 285 12.72 -9.28 -14.86
C MET A 285 11.22 -9.44 -14.60
N ALA A 286 10.58 -10.50 -15.09
CA ALA A 286 9.17 -10.80 -14.89
C ALA A 286 8.76 -10.97 -13.42
N SER A 287 9.71 -11.26 -12.53
CA SER A 287 9.45 -11.25 -11.08
C SER A 287 9.05 -9.87 -10.55
N VAL A 288 9.40 -8.79 -11.27
CA VAL A 288 8.93 -7.44 -10.95
C VAL A 288 7.67 -7.15 -11.77
N PRO A 289 6.50 -6.94 -11.14
CA PRO A 289 5.24 -6.74 -11.84
C PRO A 289 5.29 -5.67 -12.92
N PHE A 290 5.98 -4.55 -12.67
CA PHE A 290 6.15 -3.48 -13.66
C PHE A 290 6.86 -3.95 -14.94
N TYR A 291 7.95 -4.73 -14.84
CA TYR A 291 8.63 -5.22 -16.05
C TYR A 291 7.78 -6.27 -16.76
N LEU A 292 7.08 -7.15 -16.01
CA LEU A 292 6.18 -8.13 -16.62
C LEU A 292 5.05 -7.45 -17.40
N SER A 293 4.40 -6.43 -16.80
CA SER A 293 3.34 -5.68 -17.48
C SER A 293 3.85 -4.98 -18.74
N SER A 294 5.04 -4.37 -18.66
CA SER A 294 5.66 -3.68 -19.80
C SER A 294 6.06 -4.65 -20.90
N MET A 295 6.67 -5.80 -20.57
CA MET A 295 6.97 -6.86 -21.53
C MET A 295 5.71 -7.34 -22.25
N CYS A 296 4.65 -7.67 -21.49
CA CYS A 296 3.38 -8.12 -22.09
C CYS A 296 2.80 -7.07 -23.03
N LYS A 297 2.89 -5.78 -22.67
CA LYS A 297 2.41 -4.68 -23.50
C LYS A 297 3.23 -4.51 -24.78
N ILE A 298 4.56 -4.48 -24.66
CA ILE A 298 5.47 -4.42 -25.81
C ILE A 298 5.19 -5.61 -26.75
N ILE A 299 5.00 -6.79 -26.18
CA ILE A 299 4.71 -8.00 -26.96
C ILE A 299 3.36 -7.89 -27.69
N THR A 300 2.35 -7.35 -27.02
CA THR A 300 1.03 -7.14 -27.62
C THR A 300 1.09 -6.14 -28.79
N ASP A 301 1.93 -5.12 -28.69
CA ASP A 301 2.03 -4.05 -29.69
C ASP A 301 2.96 -4.40 -30.87
N SER A 302 3.88 -5.34 -30.69
CA SER A 302 4.84 -5.76 -31.72
C SER A 302 4.40 -7.09 -32.38
N LYS A 303 4.01 -7.02 -33.66
CA LYS A 303 3.57 -8.21 -34.43
C LYS A 303 4.71 -9.19 -34.75
N GLU A 304 5.96 -8.77 -34.62
CA GLU A 304 7.15 -9.59 -34.81
C GLU A 304 8.12 -9.32 -33.65
N ILE A 305 8.38 -10.35 -32.84
CA ILE A 305 9.27 -10.23 -31.69
C ILE A 305 10.37 -11.24 -31.86
N SER A 306 11.58 -10.72 -32.03
CA SER A 306 12.76 -11.55 -31.92
C SER A 306 13.01 -11.89 -30.45
N THR A 307 13.52 -13.09 -30.19
CA THR A 307 13.90 -13.58 -28.85
C THR A 307 14.99 -12.75 -28.16
N ARG A 308 15.50 -11.71 -28.82
CA ARG A 308 16.52 -10.75 -28.35
C ARG A 308 15.97 -9.44 -27.80
N SER A 309 14.64 -9.25 -27.72
CA SER A 309 14.06 -7.93 -27.40
C SER A 309 14.13 -7.51 -25.93
N PHE A 310 14.53 -8.37 -24.98
CA PHE A 310 14.55 -8.06 -23.54
C PHE A 310 15.84 -8.54 -22.87
N LEU A 311 16.96 -7.86 -23.18
CA LEU A 311 18.29 -8.21 -22.65
C LEU A 311 18.65 -7.41 -21.39
N THR A 312 18.11 -6.20 -21.25
CA THR A 312 18.32 -5.34 -20.08
C THR A 312 17.06 -4.55 -19.73
N MET A 313 17.02 -3.97 -18.52
CA MET A 313 15.99 -2.99 -18.15
C MET A 313 16.03 -1.72 -18.99
N THR A 314 17.18 -1.34 -19.55
CA THR A 314 17.32 -0.12 -20.36
C THR A 314 16.75 -0.33 -21.75
N ASP A 315 16.71 -1.58 -22.23
CA ASP A 315 16.08 -1.95 -23.49
C ASP A 315 14.54 -1.91 -23.42
N LEU A 316 13.97 -1.77 -22.21
CA LEU A 316 12.56 -1.91 -21.88
C LEU A 316 11.93 -0.57 -21.46
#